data_AF-A0A7C8EIH7-F1
#
_entry.id   AF-A0A7C8EIH7-F1
#
_cell.length_a   1.000
_cell.length_b   1.000
_cell.length_c   1.000
_cell.angle_alpha   90.00
_cell.angle_beta   90.00
_cell.angle_gamma   90.00
#
_symmetry.space_group_name_H-M   'P 1'
#
loop_
_entity.id
_entity.type
_entity.pdbx_description
1 polymer ?
#
loop_
_entity_poly.entity_id
_entity_poly.type
_entity_poly.pdbx_seq_one_letter_code
_entity_poly.pdbx_strand_id
1 'polypeptide(L)'
;MNLINSINSSLQKIEKGTFINPATSFNKLAKDDLSTDINFSLKTDKESFSLNLVDEYYYNNPNKSYSIHSVSRQNISIMKEEIDLNINLSYDSFGEDIKFLKDNQNTFSFSFNIMEMNLQKETKISVVKKTRSADEIMRDITLNIAKAMTGKRGKSISFDIDKEAMDALAGNEVFRKLIIELMILIKLSNQMNKGQIGNEVIKISGKGGYHIEHTESISYNMKMTSINVNININPPKDNKSEEVNKLSISA
;
A
#
# COMPACT_ATOMS: atom_id res chain seq x y z
N MET A 1 14.57 7.44 46.28
CA MET A 1 13.33 7.51 45.47
C MET A 1 13.26 6.25 44.63
N ASN A 2 12.14 5.51 44.64
CA ASN A 2 12.05 4.15 44.09
C ASN A 2 12.53 4.06 42.62
N LEU A 3 13.48 3.16 42.35
CA LEU A 3 14.01 2.80 41.03
C LEU A 3 12.87 2.54 40.01
N ILE A 4 11.78 1.94 40.49
CA ILE A 4 10.55 1.67 39.73
C ILE A 4 9.90 2.96 39.21
N ASN A 5 9.89 4.04 40.01
CA ASN A 5 9.32 5.32 39.60
C ASN A 5 10.18 6.03 38.55
N SER A 6 11.51 5.87 38.61
CA SER A 6 12.44 6.42 37.63
C SER A 6 12.36 5.71 36.28
N ILE A 7 12.29 4.37 36.30
CA ILE A 7 12.09 3.54 35.10
C ILE A 7 10.74 3.86 34.44
N ASN A 8 9.67 3.96 35.23
CA ASN A 8 8.34 4.32 34.72
C ASN A 8 8.31 5.71 34.08
N SER A 9 9.02 6.70 34.66
CA SER A 9 9.09 8.05 34.08
C SER A 9 9.87 8.12 32.76
N SER A 10 10.82 7.21 32.58
CA SER A 10 11.64 7.12 31.36
C SER A 10 10.89 6.37 30.25
N LEU A 11 10.14 5.33 30.60
CA LEU A 11 9.24 4.63 29.67
C LEU A 11 8.10 5.54 29.17
N GLN A 12 7.52 6.38 30.03
CA GLN A 12 6.50 7.36 29.64
C GLN A 12 7.01 8.45 28.68
N LYS A 13 8.32 8.74 28.68
CA LYS A 13 8.93 9.69 27.72
C LYS A 13 9.13 9.07 26.34
N ILE A 14 9.26 7.74 26.26
CA ILE A 14 9.33 6.99 25.00
C ILE A 14 7.95 6.97 24.31
N GLU A 15 6.85 6.88 25.07
CA GLU A 15 5.48 6.98 24.54
C GLU A 15 5.15 8.34 23.89
N LYS A 16 5.88 9.41 24.23
CA LYS A 16 5.59 10.78 23.74
C LYS A 16 6.35 11.19 22.48
N GLY A 17 7.00 10.26 21.78
CA GLY A 17 7.56 10.51 20.45
C GLY A 17 8.81 11.39 20.39
N THR A 18 9.35 11.83 21.53
CA THR A 18 10.69 12.44 21.60
C THR A 18 11.74 11.33 21.57
N PHE A 19 12.26 11.01 20.38
CA PHE A 19 13.41 10.12 20.20
C PHE A 19 14.68 10.77 20.74
N ILE A 20 14.88 10.69 22.05
CA ILE A 20 16.21 10.79 22.63
C ILE A 20 16.84 9.41 22.44
N ASN A 21 18.01 9.33 21.80
CA ASN A 21 18.72 8.07 21.60
C ASN A 21 18.81 7.34 22.96
N PRO A 22 18.13 6.19 23.14
CA PRO A 22 17.98 5.56 24.45
C PRO A 22 19.34 5.23 25.06
N ALA A 23 20.35 4.92 24.24
CA ALA A 23 21.72 4.67 24.68
C ALA A 23 22.37 5.85 25.44
N THR A 24 22.04 7.10 25.10
CA THR A 24 22.62 8.29 25.75
C THR A 24 21.86 8.68 27.02
N SER A 25 20.55 8.42 27.08
CA SER A 25 19.74 8.72 28.26
C SER A 25 19.96 7.73 29.40
N PHE A 26 20.07 6.44 29.08
CA PHE A 26 20.32 5.38 30.06
C PHE A 26 21.73 5.45 30.67
N ASN A 27 22.76 5.73 29.85
CA ASN A 27 24.14 5.90 30.35
C ASN A 27 24.31 7.12 31.26
N LYS A 28 23.49 8.17 31.08
CA LYS A 28 23.51 9.35 31.94
C LYS A 28 22.78 9.10 33.26
N LEU A 29 21.63 8.42 33.23
CA LEU A 29 20.91 8.02 34.46
C LEU A 29 21.70 7.04 35.34
N ALA A 30 22.47 6.14 34.74
CA ALA A 30 23.27 5.15 35.45
C ALA A 30 24.51 5.74 36.15
N LYS A 31 25.07 6.84 35.65
CA LYS A 31 26.29 7.44 36.21
C LYS A 31 26.06 8.40 37.37
N ASP A 32 24.88 8.98 37.48
CA ASP A 32 24.63 10.06 38.45
C ASP A 32 24.05 9.55 39.80
N ASP A 33 23.58 8.29 39.90
CA ASP A 33 22.92 7.76 41.12
C ASP A 33 23.20 6.27 41.44
N LEU A 34 23.86 5.50 40.56
CA LEU A 34 24.18 4.08 40.80
C LEU A 34 25.68 3.89 40.96
N SER A 35 26.07 3.12 42.00
CA SER A 35 27.46 2.79 42.30
C SER A 35 28.16 2.15 41.10
N THR A 36 29.49 2.10 41.14
CA THR A 36 30.39 1.47 40.15
C THR A 36 30.14 -0.01 39.84
N ASP A 37 29.07 -0.60 40.36
CA ASP A 37 28.80 -2.04 40.40
C ASP A 37 27.78 -2.50 39.36
N ILE A 38 27.30 -1.57 38.51
CA ILE A 38 26.26 -1.83 37.51
C ILE A 38 26.73 -1.38 36.13
N ASN A 39 26.84 -2.34 35.21
CA ASN A 39 27.23 -2.11 33.82
C ASN A 39 26.08 -2.40 32.86
N PHE A 40 25.76 -1.44 31.99
CA PHE A 40 24.73 -1.54 30.97
C PHE A 40 25.34 -1.64 29.57
N SER A 41 24.83 -2.54 28.74
CA SER A 41 25.12 -2.59 27.31
C SER A 41 23.81 -2.66 26.53
N LEU A 42 23.66 -1.76 25.55
CA LEU A 42 22.52 -1.70 24.65
C LEU A 42 23.02 -1.89 23.22
N LYS A 43 22.49 -2.90 22.53
CA LYS A 43 22.69 -3.11 21.09
C LYS A 43 21.34 -2.97 20.39
N THR A 44 21.34 -2.28 19.24
CA THR A 44 20.13 -2.10 18.42
C THR A 44 20.46 -2.38 16.97
N ASP A 45 19.80 -3.37 16.39
CA ASP A 45 19.93 -3.72 14.97
C ASP A 45 18.60 -3.44 14.26
N LYS A 46 18.67 -2.88 13.04
CA LYS A 46 17.50 -2.52 12.24
C LYS A 46 17.63 -3.04 10.81
N GLU A 47 16.58 -3.68 10.33
CA GLU A 47 16.47 -4.18 8.96
C GLU A 47 15.17 -3.69 8.36
N SER A 48 15.20 -3.31 7.09
CA SER A 48 14.01 -2.88 6.37
C SER A 48 13.93 -3.56 5.01
N PHE A 49 12.73 -4.02 4.67
CA PHE A 49 12.40 -4.60 3.37
C PHE A 49 11.22 -3.83 2.78
N SER A 50 11.31 -3.48 1.50
CA SER A 50 10.23 -2.85 0.77
C SER A 50 10.03 -3.53 -0.58
N LEU A 51 8.79 -3.89 -0.90
CA LEU A 51 8.40 -4.49 -2.16
C LEU A 51 7.20 -3.75 -2.74
N ASN A 52 7.29 -3.39 -4.02
CA ASN A 52 6.20 -2.78 -4.76
C ASN A 52 5.81 -3.73 -5.89
N LEU A 53 4.55 -4.18 -5.90
CA LEU A 53 3.98 -5.03 -6.94
C LEU A 53 2.93 -4.24 -7.70
N VAL A 54 2.95 -4.36 -9.01
CA VAL A 54 1.98 -3.71 -9.90
C VAL A 54 1.44 -4.74 -10.87
N ASP A 55 0.14 -4.98 -10.79
CA ASP A 55 -0.58 -5.83 -11.73
C ASP A 55 -1.52 -4.98 -12.56
N GLU A 56 -1.49 -5.17 -13.87
CA GLU A 56 -2.30 -4.45 -14.82
C GLU A 56 -3.06 -5.41 -15.72
N TYR A 57 -4.36 -5.18 -15.86
CA TYR A 57 -5.25 -6.02 -16.63
C TYR A 57 -6.11 -5.18 -17.58
N TYR A 58 -6.16 -5.62 -18.84
CA TYR A 58 -7.01 -5.04 -19.86
C TYR A 58 -7.95 -6.09 -20.41
N TYR A 59 -9.24 -5.78 -20.41
CA TYR A 59 -10.27 -6.56 -21.08
C TYR A 59 -11.03 -5.68 -22.05
N ASN A 60 -11.19 -6.17 -23.28
CA ASN A 60 -12.00 -5.51 -24.28
C ASN A 60 -13.08 -6.47 -24.75
N ASN A 61 -14.35 -6.08 -24.63
CA ASN A 61 -15.43 -6.90 -25.14
C ASN A 61 -15.34 -6.95 -26.68
N PRO A 62 -15.40 -8.14 -27.32
CA PRO A 62 -15.39 -8.27 -28.77
C PRO A 62 -16.46 -7.43 -29.48
N ASN A 63 -17.62 -7.25 -28.84
CA ASN A 63 -18.74 -6.46 -29.33
C ASN A 63 -18.61 -4.96 -28.98
N LYS A 64 -17.48 -4.54 -28.40
CA LYS A 64 -17.11 -3.17 -28.02
C LYS A 64 -18.13 -2.45 -27.11
N SER A 65 -19.00 -3.20 -26.44
CA SER A 65 -20.00 -2.66 -25.52
C SER A 65 -19.40 -2.18 -24.21
N TYR A 66 -18.26 -2.74 -23.81
CA TYR A 66 -17.46 -2.23 -22.72
C TYR A 66 -15.98 -2.64 -22.80
N SER A 67 -15.14 -1.90 -22.10
CA SER A 67 -13.73 -2.23 -21.85
C SER A 67 -13.41 -1.98 -20.39
N ILE A 68 -12.56 -2.82 -19.81
CA ILE A 68 -12.12 -2.72 -18.42
C ILE A 68 -10.61 -2.55 -18.42
N HIS A 69 -10.15 -1.54 -17.70
CA HIS A 69 -8.76 -1.37 -17.33
C HIS A 69 -8.68 -1.44 -15.81
N SER A 70 -7.92 -2.40 -15.30
CA SER A 70 -7.73 -2.59 -13.87
C SER A 70 -6.25 -2.51 -13.52
N VAL A 71 -5.91 -1.68 -12.55
CA VAL A 71 -4.56 -1.55 -12.01
C VAL A 71 -4.61 -1.84 -10.52
N SER A 72 -3.82 -2.81 -10.05
CA SER A 72 -3.65 -3.08 -8.63
C SER A 72 -2.20 -2.80 -8.23
N ARG A 73 -2.02 -2.01 -7.18
CA ARG A 73 -0.70 -1.68 -6.63
C ARG A 73 -0.61 -2.16 -5.20
N GLN A 74 0.39 -2.97 -4.89
CA GLN A 74 0.64 -3.46 -3.54
C GLN A 74 2.00 -2.95 -3.07
N ASN A 75 2.01 -2.22 -1.96
CA ASN A 75 3.22 -1.75 -1.31
C ASN A 75 3.36 -2.52 0.00
N ILE A 76 4.46 -3.25 0.16
CA ILE A 76 4.76 -4.02 1.36
C ILE A 76 6.02 -3.41 1.97
N SER A 77 5.92 -2.95 3.22
CA SER A 77 7.03 -2.46 4.02
C SER A 77 7.12 -3.28 5.29
N ILE A 78 8.28 -3.88 5.53
CA ILE A 78 8.58 -4.64 6.74
C ILE A 78 9.80 -3.99 7.38
N MET A 79 9.66 -3.62 8.65
CA MET A 79 10.77 -3.13 9.47
C MET A 79 10.95 -4.06 10.65
N LYS A 80 12.15 -4.61 10.80
CA LYS A 80 12.55 -5.40 11.97
C LYS A 80 13.52 -4.58 12.80
N GLU A 81 13.28 -4.53 14.10
CA GLU A 81 14.14 -3.89 15.09
C GLU A 81 14.42 -4.88 16.20
N GLU A 82 15.69 -5.10 16.48
CA GLU A 82 16.15 -5.98 17.56
C GLU A 82 16.89 -5.13 18.60
N ILE A 83 16.49 -5.24 19.86
CA ILE A 83 17.02 -4.47 20.98
C ILE A 83 17.53 -5.45 22.02
N ASP A 84 18.84 -5.53 22.19
CA ASP A 84 19.47 -6.33 23.23
C ASP A 84 19.95 -5.43 24.36
N LEU A 85 19.38 -5.63 25.55
CA LEU A 85 19.75 -4.96 26.78
C LEU A 85 20.44 -5.97 27.71
N ASN A 86 21.73 -5.79 27.95
CA ASN A 86 22.48 -6.57 28.92
C ASN A 86 22.76 -5.71 30.16
N ILE A 87 22.34 -6.19 31.32
CA ILE A 87 22.53 -5.56 32.63
C ILE A 87 23.43 -6.49 33.42
N ASN A 88 24.62 -6.04 33.80
CA ASN A 88 25.52 -6.79 34.66
C ASN A 88 25.57 -6.14 36.03
N LEU A 89 25.31 -6.92 37.07
CA LEU A 89 25.23 -6.50 38.47
C LEU A 89 26.26 -7.27 39.29
N SER A 90 26.89 -6.63 40.27
CA SER A 90 27.64 -7.35 41.31
C SER A 90 26.67 -7.95 42.32
N TYR A 91 27.00 -9.12 42.86
CA TYR A 91 26.32 -9.66 44.04
C TYR A 91 26.28 -8.63 45.19
N ASP A 92 27.33 -7.84 45.34
CA ASP A 92 27.45 -6.80 46.38
C ASP A 92 26.38 -5.70 46.27
N SER A 93 25.72 -5.57 45.10
CA SER A 93 24.57 -4.68 44.89
C SER A 93 23.29 -5.18 45.56
N PHE A 94 23.26 -6.45 45.99
CA PHE A 94 22.15 -7.08 46.66
C PHE A 94 22.56 -7.40 48.10
N GLY A 95 21.81 -6.90 49.09
CA GLY A 95 22.12 -7.15 50.50
C GLY A 95 22.19 -8.64 50.87
N GLU A 96 22.65 -8.95 52.09
CA GLU A 96 22.94 -10.31 52.58
C GLU A 96 21.75 -11.31 52.52
N ASP A 97 20.55 -10.80 52.25
CA ASP A 97 19.30 -11.56 52.21
C ASP A 97 19.19 -12.51 51.01
N ILE A 98 20.01 -12.35 49.95
CA ILE A 98 19.89 -13.14 48.72
C ILE A 98 21.01 -14.19 48.57
N LYS A 99 21.10 -15.11 49.53
CA LYS A 99 22.18 -16.13 49.59
C LYS A 99 22.27 -17.04 48.36
N PHE A 100 21.17 -17.27 47.65
CA PHE A 100 21.16 -18.15 46.46
C PHE A 100 21.91 -17.57 45.25
N LEU A 101 22.19 -16.26 45.24
CA LEU A 101 22.95 -15.60 44.16
C LEU A 101 24.47 -15.57 44.40
N LYS A 102 24.93 -16.05 45.56
CA LYS A 102 26.29 -15.85 46.05
C LYS A 102 27.34 -16.72 45.36
N ASP A 103 26.97 -17.96 45.07
CA ASP A 103 27.96 -19.00 44.73
C ASP A 103 28.18 -19.15 43.22
N ASN A 104 27.29 -18.63 42.38
CA ASN A 104 27.33 -18.79 40.93
C ASN A 104 26.91 -17.52 40.19
N GLN A 105 27.34 -17.39 38.93
CA GLN A 105 26.77 -16.40 38.03
C GLN A 105 25.31 -16.75 37.73
N ASN A 106 24.41 -15.81 37.94
CA ASN A 106 22.98 -16.00 37.68
C ASN A 106 22.53 -15.12 36.52
N THR A 107 21.89 -15.71 35.51
CA THR A 107 21.37 -14.98 34.36
C THR A 107 19.85 -15.11 34.29
N PHE A 108 19.16 -13.97 34.25
CA PHE A 108 17.73 -13.89 33.97
C PHE A 108 17.53 -13.31 32.58
N SER A 109 16.90 -14.07 31.68
CA SER A 109 16.64 -13.66 30.30
C SER A 109 15.14 -13.50 30.08
N PHE A 110 14.76 -12.33 29.54
CA PHE A 110 13.40 -12.02 29.14
C PHE A 110 13.40 -11.66 27.66
N SER A 111 12.42 -12.15 26.91
CA SER A 111 12.25 -11.80 25.49
C SER A 111 10.83 -11.33 25.25
N PHE A 112 10.69 -10.16 24.65
CA PHE A 112 9.43 -9.55 24.26
C PHE A 112 9.39 -9.39 22.76
N ASN A 113 8.28 -9.76 22.14
CA ASN A 113 8.05 -9.56 20.72
C ASN A 113 6.81 -8.70 20.53
N ILE A 114 6.99 -7.56 19.88
CA ILE A 114 5.93 -6.60 19.57
C ILE A 114 5.79 -6.57 18.05
N MET A 115 4.57 -6.77 17.57
CA MET A 115 4.25 -6.70 16.15
C MET A 115 3.15 -5.67 15.94
N GLU A 116 3.43 -4.66 15.14
CA GLU A 116 2.49 -3.65 14.70
C GLU A 116 2.23 -3.85 13.20
N MET A 117 0.95 -3.90 12.81
CA MET A 117 0.55 -4.02 11.41
C MET A 117 -0.46 -2.93 11.09
N ASN A 118 -0.16 -2.15 10.07
CA ASN A 118 -1.08 -1.18 9.48
C ASN A 118 -1.41 -1.62 8.05
N LEU A 119 -2.70 -1.81 7.79
CA LEU A 119 -3.24 -2.15 6.49
C LEU A 119 -4.10 -0.98 5.99
N GLN A 120 -3.74 -0.44 4.83
CA GLN A 120 -4.51 0.58 4.15
C GLN A 120 -4.93 0.07 2.77
N LYS A 121 -6.22 0.18 2.46
CA LYS A 121 -6.78 -0.16 1.16
C LYS A 121 -7.52 1.05 0.60
N GLU A 122 -7.16 1.44 -0.61
CA GLU A 122 -7.87 2.44 -1.40
C GLU A 122 -8.36 1.80 -2.69
N THR A 123 -9.61 2.09 -3.06
CA THR A 123 -10.22 1.58 -4.28
C THR A 123 -10.96 2.71 -4.97
N LYS A 124 -10.64 2.93 -6.24
CA LYS A 124 -11.28 3.91 -7.11
C LYS A 124 -11.84 3.21 -8.33
N ILE A 125 -13.14 3.42 -8.57
CA ILE A 125 -13.83 2.93 -9.76
C ILE A 125 -14.36 4.16 -10.51
N SER A 126 -13.97 4.29 -11.78
CA SER A 126 -14.48 5.30 -12.69
C SER A 126 -15.16 4.61 -13.87
N VAL A 127 -16.35 5.09 -14.24
CA VAL A 127 -17.08 4.59 -15.40
C VAL A 127 -17.23 5.74 -16.38
N VAL A 128 -16.51 5.67 -17.49
CA VAL A 128 -16.50 6.67 -18.55
C VAL A 128 -17.28 6.12 -19.74
N LYS A 129 -18.31 6.83 -20.16
CA LYS A 129 -19.02 6.50 -21.41
C LYS A 129 -18.19 7.02 -22.58
N LYS A 130 -17.70 6.13 -23.45
CA LYS A 130 -16.97 6.54 -24.65
C LYS A 130 -17.95 6.98 -25.73
N THR A 131 -17.58 7.98 -26.51
CA THR A 131 -18.21 8.25 -27.81
C THR A 131 -17.67 7.26 -28.84
N ARG A 132 -18.53 6.79 -29.77
CA ARG A 132 -18.10 5.94 -30.89
C ARG A 132 -17.20 6.71 -31.83
N SER A 133 -16.30 6.00 -32.52
CA SER A 133 -15.52 6.62 -33.58
C SER A 133 -16.40 6.91 -34.80
N ALA A 134 -16.00 7.89 -35.60
CA ALA A 134 -16.67 8.21 -36.85
C ALA A 134 -16.74 7.01 -37.80
N ASP A 135 -15.68 6.19 -37.87
CA ASP A 135 -15.64 4.96 -38.68
C ASP A 135 -16.72 3.95 -38.28
N GLU A 136 -16.90 3.74 -36.96
CA GLU A 136 -17.91 2.81 -36.44
C GLU A 136 -19.32 3.28 -36.77
N ILE A 137 -19.55 4.58 -36.64
CA ILE A 137 -20.83 5.22 -36.99
C ILE A 137 -21.09 5.07 -38.49
N MET A 138 -20.11 5.37 -39.35
CA MET A 138 -20.24 5.26 -40.80
C MET A 138 -20.46 3.82 -41.29
N ARG A 139 -19.85 2.84 -40.62
CA ARG A 139 -20.07 1.43 -40.91
C ARG A 139 -21.51 1.04 -40.63
N ASP A 140 -22.08 1.47 -39.51
CA ASP A 140 -23.48 1.21 -39.17
C ASP A 140 -24.45 1.88 -40.15
N ILE A 141 -24.16 3.13 -40.52
CA ILE A 141 -24.91 3.87 -41.54
C ILE A 141 -24.96 3.07 -42.84
N THR A 142 -23.80 2.65 -43.33
CA THR A 142 -23.68 1.89 -44.59
C THR A 142 -24.43 0.56 -44.51
N LEU A 143 -24.28 -0.18 -43.41
CA LEU A 143 -24.96 -1.47 -43.21
C LEU A 143 -26.48 -1.31 -43.16
N ASN A 144 -26.98 -0.29 -42.46
CA ASN A 144 -28.41 -0.06 -42.33
C ASN A 144 -29.04 0.46 -43.61
N ILE A 145 -28.33 1.27 -44.40
CA ILE A 145 -28.78 1.66 -45.74
C ILE A 145 -28.84 0.46 -46.66
N ALA A 146 -27.80 -0.37 -46.68
CA ALA A 146 -27.80 -1.59 -47.49
C ALA A 146 -28.99 -2.49 -47.13
N LYS A 147 -29.29 -2.66 -45.85
CA LYS A 147 -30.47 -3.40 -45.37
C LYS A 147 -31.79 -2.74 -45.79
N ALA A 148 -31.91 -1.43 -45.64
CA ALA A 148 -33.12 -0.70 -46.03
C ALA A 148 -33.37 -0.79 -47.54
N MET A 149 -32.31 -0.77 -48.35
CA MET A 149 -32.39 -0.90 -49.81
C MET A 149 -32.66 -2.32 -50.30
N THR A 150 -32.26 -3.36 -49.56
CA THR A 150 -32.60 -4.76 -49.88
C THR A 150 -34.02 -5.15 -49.45
N GLY A 151 -34.69 -4.34 -48.64
CA GLY A 151 -36.09 -4.51 -48.25
C GLY A 151 -37.09 -4.37 -49.42
N LYS A 152 -38.37 -4.70 -49.17
CA LYS A 152 -39.45 -4.59 -50.16
C LYS A 152 -39.40 -3.23 -50.87
N ARG A 153 -39.39 -3.27 -52.21
CA ARG A 153 -39.34 -2.09 -53.08
C ARG A 153 -40.37 -1.06 -52.64
N GLY A 154 -39.86 0.12 -52.34
CA GLY A 154 -40.66 1.32 -52.25
C GLY A 154 -40.89 1.88 -50.85
N LYS A 155 -39.86 1.95 -50.02
CA LYS A 155 -39.91 2.70 -48.76
C LYS A 155 -39.06 3.95 -48.89
N SER A 156 -39.55 5.03 -48.28
CA SER A 156 -38.71 6.19 -48.01
C SER A 156 -37.74 5.88 -46.87
N ILE A 157 -36.53 6.42 -46.92
CA ILE A 157 -35.52 6.25 -45.86
C ILE A 157 -35.34 7.60 -45.14
N SER A 158 -35.37 7.59 -43.81
CA SER A 158 -35.01 8.75 -42.99
C SER A 158 -33.96 8.38 -41.95
N PHE A 159 -33.16 9.37 -41.54
CA PHE A 159 -32.18 9.20 -40.47
C PHE A 159 -32.65 9.89 -39.20
N ASP A 160 -32.44 9.20 -38.09
CA ASP A 160 -32.53 9.75 -36.74
C ASP A 160 -31.14 9.62 -36.10
N ILE A 161 -30.37 10.72 -36.15
CA ILE A 161 -28.97 10.77 -35.70
C ILE A 161 -28.92 11.55 -34.39
N ASP A 162 -28.42 10.93 -33.33
CA ASP A 162 -28.21 11.63 -32.07
C ASP A 162 -27.06 12.66 -32.15
N LYS A 163 -27.04 13.58 -31.17
CA LYS A 163 -26.06 14.66 -31.14
C LYS A 163 -24.64 14.13 -31.05
N GLU A 164 -24.41 13.08 -30.26
CA GLU A 164 -23.11 12.47 -30.07
C GLU A 164 -22.56 11.86 -31.38
N ALA A 165 -23.43 11.25 -32.21
CA ALA A 165 -23.02 10.77 -33.53
C ALA A 165 -22.68 11.91 -34.47
N MET A 166 -23.47 12.99 -34.47
CA MET A 166 -23.18 14.17 -35.27
C MET A 166 -21.86 14.82 -34.87
N ASP A 167 -21.58 14.96 -33.58
CA ASP A 167 -20.34 15.53 -33.06
C ASP A 167 -19.13 14.63 -33.45
N ALA A 168 -19.26 13.31 -33.31
CA ALA A 168 -18.22 12.35 -33.71
C ALA A 168 -17.94 12.37 -35.22
N LEU A 169 -18.98 12.46 -36.05
CA LEU A 169 -18.85 12.54 -37.52
C LEU A 169 -18.31 13.91 -37.97
N ALA A 170 -18.71 15.00 -37.30
CA ALA A 170 -18.31 16.37 -37.64
C ALA A 170 -16.83 16.66 -37.32
N GLY A 171 -16.26 15.93 -36.35
CA GLY A 171 -14.83 15.99 -36.02
C GLY A 171 -13.89 15.53 -37.15
N ASN A 172 -14.42 14.88 -38.19
CA ASN A 172 -13.67 14.47 -39.37
C ASN A 172 -14.27 15.09 -40.65
N GLU A 173 -13.50 15.92 -41.34
CA GLU A 173 -14.00 16.64 -42.53
C GLU A 173 -14.47 15.73 -43.66
N VAL A 174 -13.83 14.57 -43.83
CA VAL A 174 -14.17 13.59 -44.87
C VAL A 174 -15.53 12.97 -44.56
N PHE A 175 -15.75 12.53 -43.32
CA PHE A 175 -17.04 11.96 -42.90
C PHE A 175 -18.17 12.99 -42.90
N ARG A 176 -17.88 14.24 -42.51
CA ARG A 176 -18.83 15.34 -42.62
C ARG A 176 -19.33 15.53 -44.06
N LYS A 177 -18.43 15.58 -45.03
CA LYS A 177 -18.80 15.71 -46.46
C LYS A 177 -19.60 14.52 -46.96
N LEU A 178 -19.13 13.30 -46.64
CA LEU A 178 -19.81 12.06 -47.01
C LEU A 178 -21.24 11.98 -46.49
N ILE A 179 -21.48 12.39 -45.24
CA ILE A 179 -22.83 12.40 -44.66
C ILE A 179 -23.74 13.40 -45.37
N ILE A 180 -23.25 14.60 -45.68
CA ILE A 180 -24.03 15.61 -46.40
C ILE A 180 -24.42 15.08 -47.79
N GLU A 181 -23.47 14.52 -48.53
CA GLU A 181 -23.71 13.92 -49.85
C GLU A 181 -24.72 12.77 -49.75
N LEU A 182 -24.59 11.91 -48.76
CA LEU A 182 -25.50 10.79 -48.52
C LEU A 182 -26.92 11.27 -48.21
N MET A 183 -27.08 12.32 -47.39
CA MET A 183 -28.39 12.91 -47.09
C MET A 183 -29.05 13.49 -48.34
N ILE A 184 -28.27 14.12 -49.23
CA ILE A 184 -28.76 14.64 -50.52
C ILE A 184 -29.26 13.48 -51.39
N LEU A 185 -28.48 12.40 -51.51
CA LEU A 185 -28.84 11.23 -52.31
C LEU A 185 -30.12 10.55 -51.80
N ILE A 186 -30.27 10.40 -50.48
CA ILE A 186 -31.49 9.84 -49.89
C ILE A 186 -32.69 10.76 -50.13
N LYS A 187 -32.53 12.08 -50.03
CA LYS A 187 -33.60 13.04 -50.31
C LYS A 187 -34.07 12.93 -51.77
N LEU A 188 -33.15 12.83 -52.71
CA LEU A 188 -33.46 12.62 -54.13
C LEU A 188 -34.16 11.28 -54.36
N SER A 189 -33.66 10.20 -53.76
CA SER A 189 -34.28 8.87 -53.83
C SER A 189 -35.71 8.87 -53.29
N ASN A 190 -35.94 9.50 -52.13
CA ASN A 190 -37.27 9.65 -51.53
C ASN A 190 -38.23 10.47 -52.42
N GLN A 191 -37.73 11.48 -53.14
CA GLN A 191 -38.54 12.23 -54.09
C GLN A 191 -38.98 11.39 -55.29
N MET A 192 -38.13 10.48 -55.77
CA MET A 192 -38.47 9.53 -56.83
C MET A 192 -39.47 8.46 -56.36
N ASN A 193 -39.52 8.20 -55.06
CA ASN A 193 -40.41 7.23 -54.41
C ASN A 193 -41.73 7.84 -53.89
N LYS A 194 -42.07 9.07 -54.28
CA LYS A 194 -43.32 9.74 -53.89
C LYS A 194 -44.54 8.92 -54.34
N GLY A 195 -45.28 8.37 -53.38
CA GLY A 195 -46.49 7.56 -53.60
C GLY A 195 -46.46 6.17 -52.97
N GLN A 196 -45.35 5.77 -52.34
CA GLN A 196 -45.24 4.45 -51.74
C GLN A 196 -45.49 4.46 -50.22
N ILE A 197 -46.10 3.37 -49.71
CA ILE A 197 -46.56 3.25 -48.33
C ILE A 197 -45.42 2.65 -47.48
N GLY A 198 -44.60 3.52 -46.89
CA GLY A 198 -43.63 3.12 -45.86
C GLY A 198 -42.48 4.10 -45.67
N ASN A 199 -42.09 4.30 -44.40
CA ASN A 199 -40.88 5.03 -44.00
C ASN A 199 -40.01 4.14 -43.13
N GLU A 200 -38.78 3.93 -43.55
CA GLU A 200 -37.75 3.21 -42.80
C GLU A 200 -36.85 4.23 -42.11
N VAL A 201 -36.94 4.29 -40.78
CA VAL A 201 -36.11 5.18 -39.95
C VAL A 201 -34.85 4.43 -39.54
N ILE A 202 -33.70 4.85 -40.07
CA ILE A 202 -32.38 4.37 -39.66
C ILE A 202 -31.93 5.20 -38.45
N LYS A 203 -31.93 4.55 -37.28
CA LYS A 203 -31.46 5.15 -36.03
C LYS A 203 -29.95 4.99 -35.90
N ILE A 204 -29.25 6.09 -35.66
CA ILE A 204 -27.79 6.14 -35.53
C ILE A 204 -27.47 6.79 -34.20
N SER A 205 -26.66 6.10 -33.39
CA SER A 205 -26.20 6.62 -32.10
C SER A 205 -24.69 6.67 -32.03
N GLY A 206 -24.17 7.78 -31.51
CA GLY A 206 -22.76 8.01 -31.23
C GLY A 206 -22.35 7.56 -29.83
N LYS A 207 -23.29 7.02 -29.03
CA LYS A 207 -23.00 6.47 -27.70
C LYS A 207 -22.22 5.17 -27.87
N GLY A 208 -20.95 5.19 -27.46
CA GLY A 208 -20.09 4.02 -27.47
C GLY A 208 -20.26 3.17 -26.22
N GLY A 209 -19.44 2.13 -26.15
CA GLY A 209 -19.36 1.27 -24.98
C GLY A 209 -18.85 2.00 -23.74
N TYR A 210 -19.04 1.37 -22.58
CA TYR A 210 -18.54 1.88 -21.31
C TYR A 210 -17.07 1.51 -21.12
N HIS A 211 -16.28 2.42 -20.59
CA HIS A 211 -14.93 2.15 -20.14
C HIS A 211 -14.92 2.19 -18.61
N ILE A 212 -14.52 1.09 -18.01
CA ILE A 212 -14.42 0.97 -16.56
C ILE A 212 -12.94 1.02 -16.21
N GLU A 213 -12.55 2.03 -15.46
CA GLU A 213 -11.22 2.14 -14.85
C GLU A 213 -11.35 1.74 -13.39
N HIS A 214 -10.64 0.69 -13.02
CA HIS A 214 -10.50 0.23 -11.64
C HIS A 214 -9.06 0.44 -11.20
N THR A 215 -8.86 1.19 -10.13
CA THR A 215 -7.56 1.35 -9.49
C THR A 215 -7.67 0.92 -8.04
N GLU A 216 -6.83 -0.02 -7.66
CA GLU A 216 -6.70 -0.52 -6.29
C GLU A 216 -5.29 -0.24 -5.79
N SER A 217 -5.18 0.27 -4.57
CA SER A 217 -3.91 0.39 -3.86
C SER A 217 -4.04 -0.25 -2.48
N ILE A 218 -3.13 -1.17 -2.18
CA ILE A 218 -3.04 -1.82 -0.88
C ILE A 218 -1.66 -1.55 -0.32
N SER A 219 -1.58 -1.05 0.90
CA SER A 219 -0.34 -0.82 1.61
C SER A 219 -0.32 -1.63 2.90
N TYR A 220 0.73 -2.45 3.05
CA TYR A 220 1.03 -3.23 4.24
C TYR A 220 2.27 -2.64 4.90
N ASN A 221 2.13 -2.13 6.11
CA ASN A 221 3.27 -1.67 6.91
C ASN A 221 3.34 -2.54 8.16
N MET A 222 4.40 -3.33 8.26
CA MET A 222 4.65 -4.22 9.39
C MET A 222 5.91 -3.76 10.12
N LYS A 223 5.80 -3.59 11.43
CA LYS A 223 6.94 -3.35 12.32
C LYS A 223 7.02 -4.49 13.32
N MET A 224 8.17 -5.14 13.38
CA MET A 224 8.48 -6.18 14.33
C MET A 224 9.60 -5.66 15.24
N THR A 225 9.35 -5.61 16.54
CA THR A 225 10.35 -5.23 17.53
C THR A 225 10.56 -6.40 18.49
N SER A 226 11.78 -6.92 18.53
CA SER A 226 12.21 -7.92 19.49
C SER A 226 13.08 -7.25 20.54
N ILE A 227 12.73 -7.42 21.81
CA ILE A 227 13.47 -6.86 22.95
C ILE A 227 13.96 -8.03 23.80
N ASN A 228 15.27 -8.22 23.86
CA ASN A 228 15.91 -9.19 24.72
C ASN A 228 16.55 -8.46 25.90
N VAL A 229 16.20 -8.86 27.12
CA VAL A 229 16.79 -8.33 28.35
C VAL A 229 17.50 -9.45 29.06
N ASN A 230 18.82 -9.34 29.22
CA ASN A 230 19.61 -10.26 30.02
C ASN A 230 20.13 -9.54 31.27
N ILE A 231 19.83 -10.09 32.43
CA ILE A 231 20.34 -9.61 33.71
C ILE A 231 21.32 -10.66 34.23
N ASN A 232 22.60 -10.31 34.26
CA ASN A 232 23.67 -11.15 34.78
C ASN A 232 24.09 -10.64 36.16
N ILE A 233 24.05 -11.50 37.15
CA ILE A 233 24.52 -11.23 38.50
C ILE A 233 25.81 -11.99 38.70
N ASN A 234 26.92 -11.26 38.84
CA ASN A 234 28.24 -11.81 39.04
C ASN A 234 28.46 -12.11 40.53
N PRO A 235 29.10 -13.22 40.89
CA PRO A 235 29.42 -13.53 42.28
C PRO A 235 30.36 -12.47 42.88
N PRO A 236 30.41 -12.35 44.22
CA PRO A 236 31.28 -11.39 44.89
C PRO A 236 32.74 -11.68 44.53
N LYS A 237 33.53 -10.62 44.27
CA LYS A 237 34.96 -10.76 44.03
C LYS A 237 35.63 -11.12 45.36
N ASP A 238 36.05 -12.38 45.51
CA ASP A 238 36.79 -12.82 46.70
C ASP A 238 38.02 -11.93 46.95
N ASN A 239 38.05 -11.21 48.07
CA ASN A 239 39.22 -10.54 48.64
C ASN A 239 40.25 -11.55 49.20
N LYS A 240 40.44 -12.71 48.57
CA LYS A 240 41.32 -13.80 49.06
C LYS A 240 42.57 -13.98 48.22
N SER A 241 43.25 -12.89 47.86
CA SER A 241 44.59 -12.98 47.24
C SER A 241 45.68 -12.12 47.89
N GLU A 242 45.44 -11.45 49.03
CA GLU A 242 46.47 -10.63 49.69
C GLU A 242 46.99 -11.12 51.06
N GLU A 243 46.36 -12.11 51.72
CA GLU A 243 46.78 -12.50 53.08
C GLU A 243 47.79 -13.68 53.20
N VAL A 244 48.16 -14.36 52.11
CA VAL A 244 49.07 -15.53 52.23
C VAL A 244 50.57 -15.17 52.19
N ASN A 245 50.95 -13.92 51.86
CA ASN A 245 52.36 -13.54 51.74
C ASN A 245 52.98 -12.81 52.95
N LYS A 246 52.32 -12.78 54.12
CA LYS A 246 52.88 -12.10 55.33
C LYS A 246 53.28 -13.00 56.49
N LEU A 247 53.23 -14.33 56.38
CA LEU A 247 53.50 -15.23 57.52
C LEU A 247 54.65 -16.24 57.33
N SER A 248 55.53 -16.05 56.35
CA SER A 248 56.68 -16.94 56.14
C SER A 248 58.04 -16.21 56.14
N ILE A 249 58.28 -15.31 57.11
CA ILE A 249 59.64 -14.92 57.52
C ILE A 249 59.66 -14.64 59.03
N SER A 250 59.84 -15.69 59.85
CA SER A 250 60.60 -15.64 61.13
C SER A 250 60.42 -16.94 61.93
N ALA A 251 61.36 -17.88 61.76
CA ALA A 251 61.93 -18.74 62.81
C ALA A 251 63.07 -19.56 62.20
#